data_AF-A0A7Z8VKU7-F1
#
_entry.id   AF-A0A7Z8VKU7-F1
#
_cell.length_a   1.000
_cell.length_b   1.000
_cell.length_c   1.000
_cell.angle_alpha   90.00
_cell.angle_beta   90.00
_cell.angle_gamma   90.00
#
_symmetry.space_group_name_H-M   'P 1'
#
loop_
_entity.id
_entity.type
_entity.pdbx_description
1 polymer ?
#
loop_
_entity_poly.entity_id
_entity_poly.type
_entity_poly.pdbx_seq_one_letter_code
_entity_poly.pdbx_strand_id
1 'polypeptide(L)'
;NKESYIELILGLKNNIGGNFSLSSCTQERITMCNSSCPFGEEVVNSPELCRMTSSVFGGIAARNFGYAKVEIAKSIAQQDGSCEVYIHLDPESAKDRPGIEYREFMDENKHDPKFEVLQSRIEESMLKIWRKQSNKHVKKYQPPVIIANSEGMKKVLQSIEMIAPTSATILIQGQTGVGKELVARAIHAMSERCEKTFVPINCGAIAESLLESALFGKRC
;
A
#
# COMPACT_ATOMS: atom_id res chain seq x y z
N ASN A 1 16.98 -4.02 9.77
CA ASN A 1 18.26 -3.27 9.93
C ASN A 1 18.50 -2.44 8.65
N LYS A 2 19.52 -1.57 8.59
CA LYS A 2 19.73 -0.68 7.43
C LYS A 2 20.11 -1.40 6.14
N GLU A 3 20.94 -2.44 6.23
CA GLU A 3 21.36 -3.23 5.07
C GLU A 3 20.18 -3.87 4.35
N SER A 4 19.29 -4.55 5.08
CA SER A 4 18.08 -5.16 4.50
C SER A 4 17.14 -4.13 3.85
N TYR A 5 17.05 -2.93 4.43
CA TYR A 5 16.29 -1.83 3.84
C TYR A 5 16.90 -1.36 2.50
N ILE A 6 18.23 -1.20 2.46
CA ILE A 6 18.97 -0.77 1.27
C ILE A 6 18.81 -1.81 0.14
N GLU A 7 18.98 -3.09 0.44
CA GLU A 7 18.79 -4.17 -0.53
C GLU A 7 17.37 -4.16 -1.13
N LEU A 8 16.35 -3.98 -0.28
CA LEU A 8 14.96 -3.93 -0.71
C LEU A 8 14.71 -2.78 -1.70
N ILE A 9 15.10 -1.55 -1.36
CA ILE A 9 14.82 -0.38 -2.20
C ILE A 9 15.62 -0.41 -3.51
N LEU A 10 16.85 -0.93 -3.48
CA LEU A 10 17.66 -1.13 -4.68
C LEU A 10 17.03 -2.19 -5.58
N GLY A 11 16.63 -3.33 -5.02
CA GLY A 11 15.95 -4.40 -5.76
C GLY A 11 14.66 -3.91 -6.42
N LEU A 12 13.81 -3.19 -5.69
CA LEU A 12 12.56 -2.65 -6.22
C LEU A 12 12.79 -1.72 -7.43
N LYS A 13 13.83 -0.90 -7.41
CA LYS A 13 14.10 0.08 -8.48
C LYS A 13 14.87 -0.49 -9.65
N ASN A 14 15.76 -1.44 -9.40
CA ASN A 14 16.52 -2.06 -10.48
C ASN A 14 15.67 -3.11 -11.22
N ASN A 15 14.71 -3.75 -10.54
CA ASN A 15 13.75 -4.66 -11.19
C ASN A 15 12.80 -3.98 -12.19
N ILE A 16 12.63 -2.66 -12.11
CA ILE A 16 11.83 -1.88 -13.06
C ILE A 16 12.69 -1.15 -14.11
N GLY A 17 13.96 -1.55 -14.28
CA GLY A 17 14.87 -1.00 -15.30
C GLY A 17 15.74 0.19 -14.85
N GLY A 18 15.79 0.47 -13.55
CA GLY A 18 16.73 1.45 -12.99
C GLY A 18 18.14 0.90 -12.82
N ASN A 19 19.11 1.78 -12.52
CA ASN A 19 20.47 1.39 -12.11
C ASN A 19 20.88 2.15 -10.84
N PHE A 20 20.09 1.94 -9.78
CA PHE A 20 20.36 2.49 -8.47
C PHE A 20 21.47 1.71 -7.77
N SER A 21 22.34 2.41 -7.07
CA SER A 21 23.41 1.86 -6.24
C SER A 21 23.57 2.66 -4.95
N LEU A 22 24.09 2.01 -3.91
CA LEU A 22 24.46 2.67 -2.67
C LEU A 22 25.77 3.44 -2.88
N SER A 23 25.78 4.74 -2.56
CA SER A 23 27.01 5.54 -2.56
C SER A 23 27.60 5.65 -1.14
N SER A 24 26.76 5.89 -0.13
CA SER A 24 27.18 5.91 1.27
C SER A 24 26.02 5.65 2.23
N CYS A 25 26.31 5.14 3.43
CA CYS A 25 25.34 4.94 4.49
C CYS A 25 25.95 5.33 5.83
N THR A 26 25.34 6.28 6.53
CA THR A 26 25.74 6.73 7.88
C THR A 26 24.61 6.46 8.89
N GLN A 27 24.81 6.83 10.16
CA GLN A 27 23.76 6.73 11.18
C GLN A 27 22.53 7.61 10.88
N GLU A 28 22.74 8.77 10.27
CA GLU A 28 21.68 9.77 10.06
C GLU A 28 21.17 9.80 8.61
N ARG A 29 21.92 9.26 7.63
CA ARG A 29 21.60 9.44 6.21
C ARG A 29 22.00 8.24 5.36
N ILE A 30 21.20 7.93 4.36
CA ILE A 30 21.51 6.99 3.28
C ILE A 30 21.60 7.77 1.96
N THR A 31 22.67 7.55 1.20
CA THR A 31 22.90 8.21 -0.09
C THR A 31 22.90 7.19 -1.21
N MET A 32 22.08 7.45 -2.22
CA MET A 32 21.93 6.58 -3.37
C MET A 32 22.19 7.34 -4.65
N CYS A 33 22.79 6.66 -5.62
CA CYS A 33 22.99 7.18 -6.96
C CYS A 33 22.21 6.34 -7.96
N ASN A 34 21.77 6.96 -9.05
CA ASN A 34 21.18 6.25 -10.18
C ASN A 34 21.78 6.75 -11.48
N SER A 35 22.31 5.84 -12.30
CA SER A 35 22.86 6.16 -13.62
C SER A 35 21.92 5.82 -14.78
N SER A 36 20.78 5.17 -14.51
CA SER A 36 19.77 4.85 -15.54
C SER A 36 18.36 5.02 -14.98
N CYS A 37 17.57 5.94 -15.53
CA CYS A 37 16.19 6.12 -15.10
C CYS A 37 15.31 4.96 -15.58
N PRO A 38 14.51 4.32 -14.70
CA PRO A 38 13.55 3.30 -15.14
C PRO A 38 12.47 3.83 -16.10
N PHE A 39 12.31 5.15 -16.18
CA PHE A 39 11.39 5.83 -17.10
C PHE A 39 12.09 6.37 -18.37
N GLY A 40 13.37 6.02 -18.59
CA GLY A 40 14.11 6.48 -19.77
C GLY A 40 14.23 8.00 -19.88
N GLU A 41 14.33 8.50 -21.12
CA GLU A 41 14.44 9.94 -21.43
C GLU A 41 13.10 10.69 -21.25
N GLU A 42 11.96 9.99 -21.25
CA GLU A 42 10.64 10.59 -21.06
C GLU A 42 10.50 11.31 -19.72
N VAL A 43 11.31 10.93 -18.73
CA VAL A 43 11.34 11.56 -17.41
C VAL A 43 11.71 13.05 -17.45
N VAL A 44 12.41 13.51 -18.49
CA VAL A 44 12.80 14.93 -18.65
C VAL A 44 11.57 15.82 -18.85
N ASN A 45 10.52 15.29 -19.49
CA ASN A 45 9.27 16.02 -19.70
C ASN A 45 8.27 15.85 -18.54
N SER A 46 8.57 14.95 -17.59
CA SER A 46 7.70 14.55 -16.50
C SER A 46 8.48 14.38 -15.17
N PRO A 47 9.04 15.46 -14.61
CA PRO A 47 9.85 15.42 -13.38
C PRO A 47 9.07 14.94 -12.14
N GLU A 48 7.73 14.98 -12.16
CA GLU A 48 6.87 14.39 -11.15
C GLU A 48 7.07 12.87 -10.98
N LEU A 49 7.54 12.16 -12.01
CA LEU A 49 7.86 10.73 -11.92
C LEU A 49 9.02 10.47 -10.96
N CYS A 50 9.92 11.43 -10.77
CA CYS A 50 10.96 11.35 -9.74
C CYS A 50 10.35 11.31 -8.32
N ARG A 51 9.20 11.96 -8.10
CA ARG A 51 8.50 11.94 -6.79
C ARG A 51 7.90 10.58 -6.45
N MET A 52 7.56 9.75 -7.45
CA MET A 52 7.15 8.37 -7.16
C MET A 52 8.30 7.55 -6.56
N THR A 53 9.54 7.89 -6.88
CA THR A 53 10.73 7.26 -6.30
C THR A 53 11.00 7.74 -4.88
N SER A 54 10.84 9.04 -4.59
CA SER A 54 10.95 9.53 -3.21
C SER A 54 9.89 8.92 -2.30
N SER A 55 8.68 8.68 -2.79
CA SER A 55 7.60 8.05 -2.02
C SER A 55 7.88 6.60 -1.63
N VAL A 56 8.47 5.81 -2.55
CA VAL A 56 8.87 4.43 -2.23
C VAL A 56 9.99 4.41 -1.19
N PHE A 57 11.03 5.22 -1.41
CA PHE A 57 12.16 5.27 -0.48
C PHE A 57 11.73 5.79 0.91
N GLY A 58 11.06 6.95 0.93
CA GLY A 58 10.66 7.60 2.18
C GLY A 58 9.60 6.83 2.94
N GLY A 59 8.60 6.28 2.26
CA GLY A 59 7.53 5.51 2.91
C GLY A 59 8.00 4.17 3.47
N ILE A 60 9.00 3.50 2.85
CA ILE A 60 9.60 2.29 3.41
C ILE A 60 10.58 2.65 4.54
N ALA A 61 11.39 3.71 4.37
CA ALA A 61 12.32 4.17 5.39
C ALA A 61 11.61 4.60 6.67
N ALA A 62 10.59 5.46 6.55
CA ALA A 62 9.80 5.90 7.70
C ALA A 62 9.20 4.71 8.43
N ARG A 63 8.74 3.67 7.70
CA ARG A 63 8.19 2.44 8.30
C ARG A 63 9.18 1.55 9.04
N ASN A 64 10.48 1.72 8.76
CA ASN A 64 11.54 0.92 9.37
C ASN A 64 12.29 1.69 10.45
N PHE A 65 12.28 3.02 10.38
CA PHE A 65 13.11 3.89 11.21
C PHE A 65 12.30 4.97 11.95
N GLY A 66 10.97 4.96 11.85
CA GLY A 66 10.06 5.97 12.44
C GLY A 66 10.00 7.28 11.65
N TYR A 67 11.07 7.61 10.93
CA TYR A 67 11.22 8.86 10.19
C TYR A 67 11.99 8.67 8.89
N ALA A 68 11.62 9.44 7.87
CA ALA A 68 12.48 9.67 6.72
C ALA A 68 12.18 11.02 6.06
N LYS A 69 13.21 11.72 5.60
CA LYS A 69 13.06 12.85 4.66
C LYS A 69 13.87 12.56 3.42
N VAL A 70 13.21 12.57 2.26
CA VAL A 70 13.86 12.23 0.99
C VAL A 70 14.10 13.48 0.17
N GLU A 71 15.37 13.72 -0.11
CA GLU A 71 15.88 14.81 -0.93
C GLU A 71 16.41 14.22 -2.24
N ILE A 72 15.98 14.79 -3.37
CA ILE A 72 16.54 14.49 -4.69
C ILE A 72 17.46 15.67 -5.03
N ALA A 73 18.76 15.49 -4.81
CA ALA A 73 19.76 16.55 -4.96
C ALA A 73 20.18 16.74 -6.42
N LYS A 74 20.17 15.66 -7.21
CA LYS A 74 20.37 15.65 -8.66
C LYS A 74 19.38 14.71 -9.31
N SER A 75 18.99 14.98 -10.55
CA SER A 75 18.12 14.08 -11.30
C SER A 75 18.38 14.10 -12.81
N ILE A 76 18.27 12.93 -13.43
CA ILE A 76 18.27 12.79 -14.90
C ILE A 76 17.15 13.64 -15.52
N ALA A 77 16.00 13.77 -14.84
CA ALA A 77 14.90 14.63 -15.28
C ALA A 77 15.29 16.11 -15.42
N GLN A 78 16.24 16.58 -14.60
CA GLN A 78 16.78 17.93 -14.66
C GLN A 78 18.06 18.04 -15.50
N GLN A 79 18.41 16.98 -16.26
CA GLN A 79 19.59 16.91 -17.12
C GLN A 79 20.93 16.85 -16.37
N ASP A 80 20.95 16.41 -15.12
CA ASP A 80 22.18 16.24 -14.33
C ASP A 80 23.02 14.99 -14.72
N GLY A 81 22.57 14.22 -15.72
CA GLY A 81 23.19 12.97 -16.18
C GLY A 81 23.06 11.79 -15.22
N SER A 82 22.69 12.01 -13.96
CA SER A 82 22.46 10.98 -12.95
C SER A 82 21.50 11.49 -11.89
N CYS A 83 20.89 10.59 -11.11
CA CYS A 83 20.17 10.98 -9.90
C CYS A 83 21.05 10.79 -8.68
N GLU A 84 20.98 11.74 -7.75
CA GLU A 84 21.59 11.67 -6.43
C GLU A 84 20.49 11.90 -5.39
N VAL A 85 20.24 10.89 -4.56
CA VAL A 85 19.12 10.87 -3.62
C VAL A 85 19.63 10.70 -2.20
N TYR A 86 19.21 11.58 -1.31
CA TYR A 86 19.50 11.50 0.12
C TYR A 86 18.24 11.11 0.89
N ILE A 87 18.37 10.13 1.78
CA ILE A 87 17.32 9.69 2.68
C ILE A 87 17.82 10.00 4.09
N HIS A 88 17.34 11.10 4.66
CA HIS A 88 17.65 11.52 6.03
C HIS A 88 16.74 10.75 6.99
N LEU A 89 17.32 10.13 8.01
CA LEU A 89 16.63 9.25 8.97
C LEU A 89 16.44 9.89 10.35
N ASP A 90 17.03 11.05 10.58
CA ASP A 90 16.91 11.81 11.81
C ASP A 90 16.22 13.17 11.56
N PRO A 91 15.13 13.51 12.30
CA PRO A 91 14.38 14.74 12.08
C PRO A 91 15.17 16.03 12.35
N GLU A 92 16.05 16.02 13.35
CA GLU A 92 16.79 17.21 13.77
C GLU A 92 17.82 17.61 12.71
N SER A 93 18.63 16.66 12.25
CA SER A 93 19.59 16.86 11.15
C SER A 93 18.91 17.18 9.81
N ALA A 94 17.66 16.77 9.62
CA ALA A 94 16.90 16.96 8.39
C ALA A 94 16.03 18.23 8.35
N LYS A 95 15.91 18.98 9.47
CA LYS A 95 14.97 20.08 9.64
C LYS A 95 15.02 21.12 8.52
N ASP A 96 16.21 21.63 8.22
CA ASP A 96 16.45 22.69 7.22
C ASP A 96 16.82 22.14 5.83
N ARG A 97 16.80 20.82 5.65
CA ARG A 97 17.08 20.19 4.35
C ARG A 97 15.86 20.30 3.42
N PRO A 98 16.05 20.39 2.09
CA PRO A 98 14.95 20.24 1.16
C PRO A 98 14.47 18.78 1.11
N GLY A 99 13.28 18.54 0.56
CA GLY A 99 12.77 17.19 0.33
C GLY A 99 11.39 16.93 0.91
N ILE A 100 10.90 15.72 0.67
CA ILE A 100 9.59 15.26 1.13
C ILE A 100 9.77 14.49 2.44
N GLU A 101 9.03 14.89 3.46
CA GLU A 101 9.07 14.29 4.78
C GLU A 101 8.02 13.19 4.92
N TYR A 102 8.44 12.06 5.49
CA TYR A 102 7.66 10.87 5.75
C TYR A 102 7.84 10.52 7.23
N ARG A 103 6.74 10.36 7.95
CA ARG A 103 6.75 9.96 9.35
C ARG A 103 5.90 8.72 9.50
N GLU A 104 6.42 7.69 10.16
CA GLU A 104 5.58 6.60 10.64
C GLU A 104 5.01 7.06 11.98
N PHE A 105 3.69 7.18 12.06
CA PHE A 105 3.01 7.55 13.29
C PHE A 105 3.09 6.37 14.27
N MET A 106 4.23 6.20 14.92
CA MET A 106 4.36 5.38 16.13
C MET A 106 3.85 6.23 17.29
N ASP A 107 2.59 6.09 17.64
CA ASP A 107 2.06 6.56 18.92
C ASP A 107 1.37 5.39 19.62
N GLU A 108 2.12 4.69 20.48
CA GLU A 108 1.65 3.52 21.20
C GLU A 108 0.60 3.84 22.27
N ASN A 109 0.22 5.11 22.50
CA ASN A 109 -0.78 5.44 23.54
C ASN A 109 -1.66 6.68 23.27
N LYS A 110 -1.95 7.03 22.01
CA LYS A 110 -2.93 8.08 21.71
C LYS A 110 -3.91 7.67 20.62
N HIS A 111 -5.18 7.95 20.90
CA HIS A 111 -6.30 7.90 19.95
C HIS A 111 -5.87 8.56 18.64
N ASP A 112 -5.74 7.80 17.55
CA ASP A 112 -5.40 8.34 16.23
C ASP A 112 -6.70 8.77 15.53
N PRO A 113 -7.01 10.08 15.47
CA PRO A 113 -8.26 10.55 14.89
C PRO A 113 -8.35 10.24 13.39
N LYS A 114 -7.23 10.01 12.68
CA LYS A 114 -7.26 9.60 11.26
C LYS A 114 -7.66 8.14 11.12
N PHE A 115 -7.18 7.29 12.02
CA PHE A 115 -7.54 5.87 12.04
C PHE A 115 -9.02 5.67 12.35
N GLU A 116 -9.55 6.36 13.34
CA GLU A 116 -10.97 6.28 13.71
C GLU A 116 -11.88 6.72 12.56
N VAL A 117 -11.48 7.78 11.83
CA VAL A 117 -12.18 8.23 10.62
C VAL A 117 -12.06 7.21 9.47
N LEU A 118 -10.89 6.59 9.27
CA LEU A 118 -10.72 5.54 8.27
C LEU A 118 -11.59 4.31 8.59
N GLN A 119 -11.55 3.83 9.82
CA GLN A 119 -12.36 2.70 10.27
C GLN A 119 -13.85 3.01 10.07
N SER A 120 -14.30 4.19 10.49
CA SER A 120 -15.69 4.64 10.31
C SER A 120 -16.10 4.65 8.83
N ARG A 121 -15.26 5.16 7.92
CA ARG A 121 -15.56 5.17 6.47
C ARG A 121 -15.70 3.76 5.88
N ILE A 122 -14.84 2.83 6.30
CA ILE A 122 -14.89 1.43 5.86
C ILE A 122 -16.17 0.78 6.39
N GLU A 123 -16.48 0.96 7.67
CA GLU A 123 -17.69 0.43 8.30
C GLU A 123 -18.95 0.98 7.63
N GLU A 124 -19.04 2.29 7.40
CA GLU A 124 -20.15 2.91 6.69
C GLU A 124 -20.34 2.36 5.28
N SER A 125 -19.23 2.19 4.54
CA SER A 125 -19.26 1.65 3.18
C SER A 125 -19.75 0.19 3.17
N MET A 126 -19.29 -0.62 4.12
CA MET A 126 -19.77 -1.99 4.29
C MET A 126 -21.26 -2.05 4.67
N LEU A 127 -21.70 -1.18 5.59
CA LEU A 127 -23.10 -1.08 6.02
C LEU A 127 -24.03 -0.70 4.86
N LYS A 128 -23.62 0.23 4.00
CA LYS A 128 -24.39 0.64 2.82
C LYS A 128 -24.66 -0.54 1.89
N ILE A 129 -23.63 -1.34 1.60
CA ILE A 129 -23.75 -2.51 0.71
C ILE A 129 -24.58 -3.61 1.38
N TRP A 130 -24.35 -3.86 2.66
CA TRP A 130 -25.11 -4.86 3.41
C TRP A 130 -26.62 -4.56 3.41
N ARG A 131 -27.01 -3.29 3.63
CA ARG A 131 -28.41 -2.87 3.58
C ARG A 131 -29.04 -3.09 2.20
N LYS A 132 -28.32 -2.81 1.12
CA LYS A 132 -28.79 -3.06 -0.26
C LYS A 132 -29.04 -4.55 -0.52
N GLN A 133 -28.17 -5.42 0.00
CA GLN A 133 -28.26 -6.88 -0.19
C GLN A 133 -29.33 -7.53 0.70
N SER A 134 -29.58 -6.98 1.90
CA SER A 134 -30.49 -7.56 2.91
C SER A 134 -31.99 -7.36 2.61
N ASN A 135 -32.36 -6.59 1.58
CA ASN A 135 -33.75 -6.34 1.18
C ASN A 135 -34.50 -7.59 0.63
N LYS A 136 -33.83 -8.73 0.47
CA LYS A 136 -34.44 -10.00 0.07
C LYS A 136 -34.22 -11.07 1.15
N HIS A 137 -35.09 -11.07 2.15
CA HIS A 137 -35.37 -12.21 3.04
C HIS A 137 -34.17 -12.83 3.80
N VAL A 138 -33.53 -12.14 4.77
CA VAL A 138 -32.78 -12.87 5.83
C VAL A 138 -32.82 -12.17 7.20
N LYS A 139 -32.97 -12.99 8.24
CA LYS A 139 -33.09 -12.75 9.69
C LYS A 139 -32.03 -11.79 10.29
N LYS A 140 -32.45 -11.03 11.33
CA LYS A 140 -31.81 -10.48 12.56
C LYS A 140 -30.26 -10.55 12.79
N TYR A 141 -29.41 -10.71 11.79
CA TYR A 141 -27.96 -10.70 11.98
C TYR A 141 -27.41 -9.28 11.93
N GLN A 142 -26.47 -8.99 12.83
CA GLN A 142 -25.73 -7.74 12.79
C GLN A 142 -24.85 -7.70 11.54
N PRO A 143 -24.67 -6.52 10.94
CA PRO A 143 -23.77 -6.35 9.81
C PRO A 143 -22.34 -6.78 10.21
N PRO A 144 -21.58 -7.37 9.28
CA PRO A 144 -20.18 -7.70 9.52
C PRO A 144 -19.37 -6.44 9.84
N VAL A 145 -18.64 -6.44 10.96
CA VAL A 145 -17.77 -5.34 11.40
C VAL A 145 -16.33 -5.84 11.53
N ILE A 146 -15.36 -5.03 11.09
CA ILE A 146 -13.94 -5.31 11.27
C ILE A 146 -13.48 -4.60 12.54
N ILE A 147 -13.02 -5.35 13.54
CA ILE A 147 -12.43 -4.79 14.76
C ILE A 147 -10.91 -4.69 14.55
N ALA A 148 -10.38 -3.46 14.55
CA ALA A 148 -9.01 -3.18 14.14
C ALA A 148 -8.19 -2.44 15.20
N ASN A 149 -8.04 -3.04 16.39
CA ASN A 149 -7.35 -2.39 17.51
C ASN A 149 -5.82 -2.60 17.53
N SER A 150 -5.30 -3.54 16.74
CA SER A 150 -3.85 -3.83 16.68
C SER A 150 -3.18 -3.09 15.53
N GLU A 151 -1.90 -2.74 15.68
CA GLU A 151 -1.11 -2.10 14.63
C GLU A 151 -1.11 -2.88 13.31
N GLY A 152 -1.08 -4.22 13.39
CA GLY A 152 -1.20 -5.08 12.22
C GLY A 152 -2.52 -4.87 11.48
N MET A 153 -3.64 -4.73 12.20
CA MET A 153 -4.94 -4.51 11.58
C MET A 153 -5.12 -3.07 11.09
N LYS A 154 -4.50 -2.09 11.76
CA LYS A 154 -4.44 -0.71 11.25
C LYS A 154 -3.77 -0.65 9.88
N LYS A 155 -2.65 -1.37 9.71
CA LYS A 155 -1.96 -1.50 8.42
C LYS A 155 -2.82 -2.18 7.35
N VAL A 156 -3.64 -3.16 7.74
CA VAL A 156 -4.62 -3.79 6.83
C VAL A 156 -5.65 -2.76 6.37
N LEU A 157 -6.27 -1.99 7.27
CA LEU A 157 -7.26 -0.96 6.89
C LEU A 157 -6.66 0.12 5.98
N GLN A 158 -5.44 0.57 6.26
CA GLN A 158 -4.71 1.51 5.38
C GLN A 158 -4.45 0.91 3.99
N SER A 159 -4.09 -0.37 3.94
CA SER A 159 -3.89 -1.08 2.67
C SER A 159 -5.20 -1.16 1.88
N ILE A 160 -6.32 -1.43 2.54
CA ILE A 160 -7.66 -1.46 1.93
C ILE A 160 -7.96 -0.11 1.25
N GLU A 161 -7.74 1.01 1.95
CA GLU A 161 -7.97 2.35 1.38
C GLU A 161 -7.13 2.60 0.12
N MET A 162 -5.86 2.17 0.12
CA MET A 162 -4.96 2.37 -1.00
C MET A 162 -5.32 1.50 -2.22
N ILE A 163 -5.71 0.23 -2.01
CA ILE A 163 -5.91 -0.74 -3.08
C ILE A 163 -7.34 -0.76 -3.63
N ALA A 164 -8.34 -0.41 -2.82
CA ALA A 164 -9.75 -0.46 -3.21
C ALA A 164 -10.11 0.33 -4.48
N PRO A 165 -9.58 1.56 -4.74
CA PRO A 165 -9.88 2.27 -5.98
C PRO A 165 -9.20 1.66 -7.22
N THR A 166 -8.31 0.69 -7.06
CA THR A 166 -7.56 0.10 -8.18
C THR A 166 -8.32 -1.04 -8.86
N SER A 167 -8.02 -1.30 -10.13
CA SER A 167 -8.58 -2.42 -10.89
C SER A 167 -7.77 -3.72 -10.78
N ALA A 168 -6.69 -3.72 -10.00
CA ALA A 168 -5.73 -4.83 -9.90
C ALA A 168 -6.33 -6.06 -9.21
N THR A 169 -5.79 -7.23 -9.55
CA THR A 169 -6.11 -8.47 -8.84
C THR A 169 -5.41 -8.49 -7.48
N ILE A 170 -6.15 -8.75 -6.41
CA ILE A 170 -5.65 -8.69 -5.04
C ILE A 170 -5.57 -10.10 -4.45
N LEU A 171 -4.42 -10.45 -3.88
CA LEU A 171 -4.21 -11.68 -3.13
C LEU A 171 -4.23 -11.39 -1.63
N ILE A 172 -5.19 -11.98 -0.90
CA ILE A 172 -5.29 -11.86 0.55
C ILE A 172 -4.71 -13.12 1.19
N GLN A 173 -3.59 -12.98 1.89
CA GLN A 173 -2.91 -14.08 2.57
C GLN A 173 -3.18 -14.06 4.08
N GLY A 174 -3.24 -15.25 4.69
CA GLY A 174 -3.45 -15.41 6.12
C GLY A 174 -3.93 -16.82 6.46
N GLN A 175 -3.83 -17.19 7.74
CA GLN A 175 -4.25 -18.50 8.24
C GLN A 175 -5.77 -18.72 8.04
N THR A 176 -6.21 -19.97 8.14
CA THR A 176 -7.64 -20.31 8.09
C THR A 176 -8.37 -19.67 9.28
N GLY A 177 -9.54 -19.07 9.05
CA GLY A 177 -10.36 -18.47 10.11
C GLY A 177 -10.06 -17.00 10.47
N VAL A 178 -9.04 -16.36 9.89
CA VAL A 178 -8.66 -14.96 10.22
C VAL A 178 -9.54 -13.88 9.57
N GLY A 179 -10.67 -14.24 8.97
CA GLY A 179 -11.60 -13.26 8.38
C GLY A 179 -11.18 -12.67 7.02
N LYS A 180 -10.43 -13.41 6.19
CA LYS A 180 -10.00 -12.95 4.85
C LYS A 180 -11.16 -12.49 3.94
N GLU A 181 -12.32 -13.15 4.03
CA GLU A 181 -13.52 -12.73 3.29
C GLU A 181 -14.02 -11.35 3.74
N LEU A 182 -13.92 -11.06 5.03
CA LEU A 182 -14.31 -9.76 5.60
C LEU A 182 -13.46 -8.64 5.01
N VAL A 183 -12.16 -8.87 4.88
CA VAL A 183 -11.22 -7.95 4.21
C VAL A 183 -11.58 -7.79 2.73
N ALA A 184 -11.87 -8.87 2.01
CA ALA A 184 -12.28 -8.80 0.61
C ALA A 184 -13.57 -7.97 0.42
N ARG A 185 -14.54 -8.12 1.32
CA ARG A 185 -15.78 -7.34 1.34
C ARG A 185 -15.52 -5.86 1.61
N ALA A 186 -14.61 -5.53 2.52
CA ALA A 186 -14.22 -4.16 2.80
C ALA A 186 -13.54 -3.50 1.59
N ILE A 187 -12.65 -4.23 0.90
CA ILE A 187 -12.04 -3.77 -0.36
C ILE A 187 -13.11 -3.49 -1.42
N HIS A 188 -14.03 -4.44 -1.64
CA HIS A 188 -15.14 -4.25 -2.56
C HIS A 188 -15.98 -3.03 -2.19
N ALA A 189 -16.26 -2.84 -0.90
CA ALA A 189 -17.07 -1.74 -0.40
C ALA A 189 -16.44 -0.37 -0.61
N MET A 190 -15.12 -0.29 -0.53
CA MET A 190 -14.35 0.94 -0.72
C MET A 190 -13.96 1.18 -2.18
N SER A 191 -14.30 0.25 -3.09
CA SER A 191 -13.91 0.33 -4.50
C SER A 191 -14.91 1.09 -5.37
N GLU A 192 -14.50 1.46 -6.59
CA GLU A 192 -15.41 1.97 -7.64
C GLU A 192 -16.44 0.94 -8.09
N ARG A 193 -16.24 -0.34 -7.73
CA ARG A 193 -17.11 -1.47 -8.07
C ARG A 193 -18.12 -1.79 -6.97
N CYS A 194 -18.19 -0.98 -5.90
CA CYS A 194 -19.02 -1.20 -4.72
C CYS A 194 -20.52 -1.46 -5.03
N GLU A 195 -21.04 -0.86 -6.11
CA GLU A 195 -22.42 -1.03 -6.57
C GLU A 195 -22.67 -2.36 -7.31
N LYS A 196 -21.61 -3.08 -7.69
CA LYS A 196 -21.71 -4.37 -8.38
C LYS A 196 -21.85 -5.52 -7.38
N THR A 197 -22.38 -6.65 -7.84
CA THR A 197 -22.53 -7.86 -7.04
C THR A 197 -21.17 -8.41 -6.61
N PHE A 198 -21.01 -8.62 -5.30
CA PHE A 198 -19.88 -9.35 -4.73
C PHE A 198 -20.26 -10.83 -4.59
N VAL A 199 -19.52 -11.71 -5.26
CA VAL A 199 -19.78 -13.16 -5.26
C VAL A 199 -18.62 -13.88 -4.56
N PRO A 200 -18.76 -14.24 -3.26
CA PRO A 200 -17.75 -15.04 -2.58
C PRO A 200 -17.83 -16.50 -3.07
N ILE A 201 -16.67 -17.08 -3.40
CA ILE A 201 -16.57 -18.49 -3.80
C ILE A 201 -15.58 -19.17 -2.87
N ASN A 202 -16.05 -20.19 -2.14
CA ASN A 202 -15.20 -21.02 -1.28
C ASN A 202 -14.78 -22.28 -2.04
N CYS A 203 -13.60 -22.26 -2.65
CA CYS A 203 -13.08 -23.39 -3.42
C CYS A 203 -12.86 -24.66 -2.57
N GLY A 204 -12.67 -24.54 -1.24
CA GLY A 204 -12.51 -25.69 -0.36
C GLY A 204 -13.83 -26.42 -0.05
N ALA A 205 -14.97 -25.78 -0.33
CA ALA A 205 -16.30 -26.37 -0.13
C ALA A 205 -16.89 -26.97 -1.42
N ILE A 206 -16.21 -26.82 -2.56
CA ILE A 206 -16.67 -27.28 -3.88
C ILE A 206 -15.81 -28.48 -4.31
N ALA A 207 -16.44 -29.58 -4.71
CA ALA A 207 -15.74 -30.71 -5.29
C ALA A 207 -15.06 -30.30 -6.61
N GLU A 208 -13.84 -30.78 -6.85
CA GLU A 208 -13.03 -30.39 -8.02
C GLU A 208 -13.76 -30.60 -9.35
N SER A 209 -14.53 -31.69 -9.47
CA SER A 209 -15.37 -32.01 -10.63
C SER A 209 -16.52 -31.04 -10.90
N LEU A 210 -16.86 -30.17 -9.93
CA LEU A 210 -17.93 -29.18 -10.02
C LEU A 210 -17.42 -27.74 -10.07
N LEU A 211 -16.11 -27.53 -9.88
CA LEU A 211 -15.52 -26.19 -9.82
C LEU A 211 -15.66 -25.43 -11.14
N GLU A 212 -15.34 -26.08 -12.26
CA GLU A 212 -15.43 -25.47 -13.59
C GLU A 212 -16.88 -25.08 -13.92
N SER A 213 -17.83 -25.97 -13.63
CA SER A 213 -19.26 -25.70 -13.84
C SER A 213 -19.79 -24.59 -12.92
N ALA A 214 -19.26 -24.45 -11.71
CA ALA A 214 -19.65 -23.39 -10.77
C ALA A 214 -19.09 -22.02 -11.16
N LEU A 215 -17.88 -21.97 -11.73
CA LEU A 215 -17.22 -20.72 -12.13
C LEU A 215 -17.69 -20.22 -13.49
N PHE A 216 -17.92 -21.12 -14.45
CA PHE A 216 -18.14 -20.76 -15.85
C PHE A 216 -19.54 -21.16 -16.38
N GLY A 217 -20.33 -21.89 -15.59
CA GLY A 217 -21.60 -22.47 -16.03
C GLY A 217 -21.42 -23.67 -16.93
N LYS A 218 -22.47 -24.49 -17.08
CA LYS A 218 -22.50 -25.57 -18.08
C LYS A 218 -23.00 -25.00 -19.41
N ARG A 219 -22.37 -25.38 -20.53
CA ARG A 219 -22.95 -25.13 -21.85
C ARG A 219 -24.21 -26.01 -21.96
N CYS A 220 -25.36 -25.38 -22.23
CA CYS A 220 -26.58 -26.08 -22.60
C CYS A 220 -26.49 -26.58 -24.04
#